data_AF-A0A811NXM2-F1
#
_entry.id   AF-A0A811NXM2-F1
#
_cell.length_a   1.000
_cell.length_b   1.000
_cell.length_c   1.000
_cell.angle_alpha   90.00
_cell.angle_beta   90.00
_cell.angle_gamma   90.00
#
_symmetry.space_group_name_H-M   'P 1'
#
loop_
_entity.id
_entity.type
_entity.pdbx_description
1 polymer ?
#
loop_
_entity_poly.entity_id
_entity_poly.type
_entity_poly.pdbx_seq_one_letter_code
_entity_poly.pdbx_strand_id
1 'polypeptide(L)'
;MQISPAMAKQHTGFGSDHTAGRAGLFPTKPAAAAAASWPEVDAVATAAECVDQRRFRRRISNRESTRRFRARKQRHLDELRDSAALLERGNRDLAARAEDARDGLALALLANAALRAEAAALSRRLAAARRALVLLGRVYAGADAVASVDGDCCLGSTDIEIEKMLASLIA
;
A
#
# COMPACT_ATOMS: atom_id res chain seq x y z
N MET A 1 19.88 -0.20 0.07
CA MET A 1 18.68 0.34 -0.59
C MET A 1 17.88 1.11 0.46
N GLN A 2 17.86 2.43 0.35
CA GLN A 2 17.14 3.31 1.27
C GLN A 2 15.68 3.40 0.80
N ILE A 3 14.73 3.05 1.66
CA ILE A 3 13.31 3.24 1.40
C ILE A 3 12.91 4.57 2.04
N SER A 4 12.63 5.56 1.19
CA SER A 4 12.02 6.83 1.58
C SER A 4 10.62 6.61 2.16
N PRO A 5 10.20 7.30 3.24
CA PRO A 5 8.80 7.34 3.64
C PRO A 5 8.15 8.59 3.04
N ALA A 6 7.36 8.43 1.98
CA ALA A 6 6.48 9.47 1.48
C ALA A 6 5.08 9.26 2.06
N MET A 7 4.74 9.98 3.13
CA MET A 7 3.36 10.13 3.60
C MET A 7 3.14 11.59 3.99
N ALA A 8 2.79 12.41 2.99
CA ALA A 8 2.23 13.73 3.19
C ALA A 8 0.78 13.55 3.68
N LYS A 9 0.55 13.70 4.99
CA LYS A 9 -0.80 13.83 5.55
C LYS A 9 -1.31 15.24 5.26
N GLN A 10 -2.26 15.37 4.35
CA GLN A 10 -3.03 16.59 4.19
C GLN A 10 -4.02 16.70 5.36
N HIS A 11 -3.67 17.53 6.36
CA HIS A 11 -4.62 18.07 7.32
C HIS A 11 -5.00 19.48 6.85
N THR A 12 -6.13 19.62 6.17
CA THR A 12 -6.77 20.94 5.99
C THR A 12 -8.27 20.74 5.83
N GLY A 13 -9.07 21.38 6.68
CA GLY A 13 -10.48 21.65 6.38
C GLY A 13 -11.49 21.40 7.50
N PHE A 14 -11.32 22.00 8.68
CA PHE A 14 -12.49 22.35 9.50
C PHE A 14 -12.84 23.81 9.17
N GLY A 15 -13.63 24.00 8.11
CA GLY A 15 -14.17 25.31 7.74
C GLY A 15 -15.33 25.66 8.66
N SER A 16 -15.12 26.66 9.51
CA SER A 16 -16.16 27.30 10.31
C SER A 16 -16.71 28.50 9.54
N ASP A 17 -17.79 28.29 8.78
CA ASP A 17 -18.56 29.40 8.20
C ASP A 17 -19.67 29.81 9.16
N HIS A 18 -19.31 30.71 10.08
CA HIS A 18 -20.27 31.61 10.71
C HIS A 18 -20.21 32.92 9.94
N THR A 19 -21.27 33.24 9.18
CA THR A 19 -21.87 34.57 9.02
C THR A 19 -22.51 34.69 7.63
N ALA A 20 -23.83 34.56 7.58
CA ALA A 20 -24.63 35.25 6.57
C ALA A 20 -26.01 35.52 7.18
N GLY A 21 -26.21 36.76 7.61
CA GLY A 21 -27.47 37.25 8.11
C GLY A 21 -28.56 37.10 7.07
N ARG A 22 -29.69 36.53 7.48
CA ARG A 22 -30.95 36.64 6.76
C ARG A 22 -31.94 37.34 7.67
N ALA A 23 -32.33 38.53 7.23
CA ALA A 23 -33.28 39.42 7.87
C ALA A 23 -34.59 38.69 8.20
N GLY A 24 -34.98 38.76 9.47
CA GLY A 24 -36.33 38.50 9.94
C GLY A 24 -36.83 39.79 10.59
N LEU A 25 -37.70 40.49 9.87
CA LEU A 25 -38.43 41.65 10.37
C LEU A 25 -39.27 41.25 11.58
N PHE A 26 -39.02 41.86 12.74
CA PHE A 26 -40.04 41.97 13.78
C PHE A 26 -40.13 43.44 14.24
N PRO A 27 -41.34 44.01 14.27
CA PRO A 27 -41.54 45.44 14.53
C PRO A 27 -41.31 45.76 16.01
N THR A 28 -40.46 46.75 16.28
CA THR A 28 -40.40 47.43 17.58
C THR A 28 -41.62 48.34 17.72
N LYS A 29 -42.52 48.04 18.65
CA LYS A 29 -43.58 48.95 19.08
C LYS A 29 -43.27 49.38 20.52
N PRO A 30 -43.19 50.68 20.84
CA PRO A 30 -42.90 51.12 22.19
C PRO A 30 -44.15 50.99 23.06
N ALA A 31 -43.89 50.71 24.33
CA ALA A 31 -44.89 50.57 25.39
C ALA A 31 -45.64 51.89 25.62
N ALA A 32 -46.96 51.85 25.46
CA ALA A 32 -47.86 52.82 26.07
C ALA A 32 -48.32 52.24 27.41
N ALA A 33 -48.19 53.07 28.45
CA ALA A 33 -48.55 52.79 29.82
C ALA A 33 -50.02 52.35 29.96
N ALA A 34 -50.23 51.21 30.60
CA ALA A 34 -51.47 50.87 31.26
C ALA A 34 -51.11 50.28 32.63
N ALA A 35 -51.40 51.05 33.66
CA ALA A 35 -51.31 50.62 35.05
C ALA A 35 -52.20 49.39 35.26
N ALA A 36 -51.57 48.25 35.51
CA ALA A 36 -52.22 47.11 36.13
C ALA A 36 -51.34 46.72 37.31
N SER A 37 -51.89 46.88 38.52
CA SER A 37 -51.30 46.42 39.77
C SER A 37 -50.94 44.94 39.64
N TRP A 38 -49.65 44.63 39.64
CA TRP A 38 -49.17 43.25 39.72
C TRP A 38 -49.32 42.77 41.17
N PRO A 39 -49.92 41.58 41.43
CA PRO A 39 -49.85 40.96 42.75
C PRO A 39 -48.40 40.52 42.98
N GLU A 40 -47.64 41.36 43.66
CA GLU A 40 -46.17 41.31 43.77
C GLU A 40 -45.65 40.14 44.62
N VAL A 41 -46.52 39.49 45.39
CA VAL A 41 -46.17 38.45 46.37
C VAL A 41 -46.28 37.01 45.85
N ASP A 42 -47.11 36.75 44.83
CA ASP A 42 -47.26 35.41 44.22
C ASP A 42 -46.37 35.23 42.97
N ALA A 43 -46.04 36.32 42.29
CA ALA A 43 -45.18 36.32 41.10
C ALA A 43 -43.73 35.87 41.39
N VAL A 44 -43.21 36.18 42.58
CA VAL A 44 -41.85 35.81 42.98
C VAL A 44 -41.75 34.32 43.34
N ALA A 45 -42.75 33.78 44.04
CA ALA A 45 -42.81 32.35 44.38
C ALA A 45 -42.95 31.48 43.12
N THR A 46 -43.84 31.86 42.20
CA THR A 46 -44.02 31.18 40.91
C THR A 46 -42.78 31.27 40.01
N ALA A 47 -42.05 32.40 40.04
CA ALA A 47 -40.77 32.53 39.35
C ALA A 47 -39.69 31.60 39.91
N ALA A 48 -39.59 31.46 41.24
CA ALA A 48 -38.64 30.54 41.89
C ALA A 48 -38.94 29.06 41.56
N GLU A 49 -40.21 28.65 41.60
CA GLU A 49 -40.64 27.31 41.17
C GLU A 49 -40.33 27.03 39.70
N CYS A 50 -40.50 28.03 38.83
CA CYS A 50 -40.16 27.93 37.40
C CYS A 50 -38.64 27.76 37.19
N VAL A 51 -37.81 28.47 37.98
CA VAL A 51 -36.35 28.32 37.96
C VAL A 51 -35.92 26.92 38.41
N ASP A 52 -36.54 26.37 39.45
CA ASP A 52 -36.24 25.03 39.94
C ASP A 52 -36.69 23.93 38.98
N GLN A 53 -37.86 24.06 38.36
CA GLN A 53 -38.28 23.17 37.26
C GLN A 53 -37.31 23.23 36.08
N ARG A 54 -36.88 24.44 35.68
CA ARG A 54 -35.87 24.61 34.62
C ARG A 54 -34.55 23.96 35.00
N ARG A 55 -34.10 24.09 36.24
CA ARG A 55 -32.86 23.46 36.74
C ARG A 55 -32.99 21.93 36.79
N PHE A 56 -34.14 21.40 37.16
CA PHE A 56 -34.43 19.97 37.11
C PHE A 56 -34.41 19.43 35.66
N ARG A 57 -35.11 20.10 34.73
CA ARG A 57 -35.08 19.76 33.30
C ARG A 57 -33.66 19.81 32.72
N ARG A 58 -32.86 20.81 33.10
CA ARG A 58 -31.43 20.91 32.72
C ARG A 58 -30.61 19.75 33.28
N ARG A 59 -30.83 19.32 34.52
CA ARG A 59 -30.12 18.15 35.08
C ARG A 59 -30.43 16.88 34.30
N ILE A 60 -31.70 16.65 33.95
CA ILE A 60 -32.09 15.49 33.14
C ILE A 60 -31.46 15.57 31.75
N SER A 61 -31.60 16.70 31.05
CA SER A 61 -31.04 16.90 29.72
C SER A 61 -29.51 16.79 29.70
N ASN A 62 -28.82 17.36 30.69
CA ASN A 62 -27.37 17.26 30.81
C ASN A 62 -26.93 15.80 31.06
N ARG A 63 -27.63 15.08 31.96
CA ARG A 63 -27.39 13.66 32.20
C ARG A 63 -27.51 12.86 30.91
N GLU A 64 -28.56 13.11 30.14
CA GLU A 64 -28.75 12.43 28.87
C GLU A 64 -27.71 12.84 27.82
N SER A 65 -27.37 14.12 27.72
CA SER A 65 -26.33 14.60 26.80
C SER A 65 -24.95 14.01 27.12
N THR A 66 -24.59 13.89 28.40
CA THR A 66 -23.36 13.24 28.87
C THR A 66 -23.38 11.75 28.52
N ARG A 67 -24.52 11.06 28.70
CA ARG A 67 -24.69 9.67 28.27
C ARG A 67 -24.50 9.51 26.76
N ARG A 68 -25.16 10.35 25.95
CA ARG A 68 -25.04 10.32 24.48
C ARG A 68 -23.61 10.65 24.02
N PHE A 69 -22.94 11.60 24.67
CA PHE A 69 -21.54 11.92 24.39
C PHE A 69 -20.63 10.72 24.68
N ARG A 70 -20.77 10.09 25.86
CA ARG A 70 -20.00 8.87 26.20
C ARG A 70 -20.27 7.74 25.22
N ALA A 71 -21.53 7.52 24.83
CA ALA A 71 -21.90 6.51 23.86
C ALA A 71 -21.27 6.77 22.47
N ARG A 72 -21.28 8.02 21.99
CA ARG A 72 -20.62 8.40 20.72
C ARG A 72 -19.12 8.20 20.79
N LYS A 73 -18.48 8.64 21.88
CA LYS A 73 -17.04 8.44 22.10
C LYS A 73 -16.68 6.96 22.14
N GLN A 74 -17.50 6.14 22.80
CA GLN A 74 -17.27 4.69 22.88
C GLN A 74 -17.35 4.04 21.49
N ARG A 75 -18.39 4.34 20.69
CA ARG A 75 -18.50 3.84 19.32
C ARG A 75 -17.28 4.20 18.47
N HIS A 76 -16.81 5.45 18.56
CA HIS A 76 -15.62 5.85 17.81
C HIS A 76 -14.36 5.10 18.24
N LEU A 77 -14.19 4.82 19.53
CA LEU A 77 -13.08 3.98 20.01
C LEU A 77 -13.18 2.55 19.50
N ASP A 78 -14.39 2.00 19.43
CA ASP A 78 -14.63 0.64 18.93
C ASP A 78 -14.39 0.57 17.41
N GLU A 79 -14.85 1.55 16.63
CA GLU A 79 -14.52 1.68 15.20
C GLU A 79 -13.00 1.74 14.94
N LEU A 80 -12.26 2.49 15.76
CA LEU A 80 -10.80 2.57 15.65
C LEU A 80 -10.12 1.24 16.01
N ARG A 81 -10.62 0.53 17.03
CA ARG A 81 -10.13 -0.81 17.40
C ARG A 81 -10.37 -1.83 16.29
N ASP A 82 -11.57 -1.82 15.70
CA ASP A 82 -11.91 -2.70 14.60
C ASP A 82 -11.04 -2.44 13.38
N SER A 83 -10.80 -1.15 13.07
CA SER A 83 -9.89 -0.72 12.01
C SER A 83 -8.45 -1.18 12.26
N ALA A 84 -7.95 -1.01 13.49
CA ALA A 84 -6.62 -1.48 13.87
C ALA A 84 -6.50 -3.01 13.75
N ALA A 85 -7.49 -3.75 14.24
CA ALA A 85 -7.52 -5.20 14.14
C ALA A 85 -7.57 -5.70 12.68
N LEU A 86 -8.29 -5.00 11.80
CA LEU A 86 -8.31 -5.29 10.37
C LEU A 86 -6.94 -5.06 9.73
N LEU A 87 -6.29 -3.93 10.03
CA LEU A 87 -4.96 -3.62 9.54
C LEU A 87 -3.91 -4.60 10.06
N GLU A 88 -3.99 -5.02 11.32
CA GLU A 88 -3.10 -6.03 11.90
C GLU A 88 -3.26 -7.40 11.24
N ARG A 89 -4.49 -7.81 10.93
CA ARG A 89 -4.75 -9.03 10.15
C ARG A 89 -4.16 -8.91 8.74
N GLY A 90 -4.47 -7.80 8.04
CA GLY A 90 -3.93 -7.55 6.71
C GLY A 90 -2.41 -7.53 6.67
N ASN A 91 -1.76 -6.95 7.68
CA ASN A 91 -0.31 -6.92 7.79
C ASN A 91 0.27 -8.32 7.97
N ARG A 92 -0.34 -9.16 8.83
CA ARG A 92 0.07 -10.56 9.00
C ARG A 92 -0.10 -11.37 7.72
N ASP A 93 -1.22 -11.20 7.01
CA ASP A 93 -1.47 -11.90 5.75
C ASP A 93 -0.47 -11.48 4.66
N LEU A 94 -0.16 -10.18 4.58
CA LEU A 94 0.85 -9.67 3.64
C LEU A 94 2.26 -10.17 3.98
N ALA A 95 2.60 -10.24 5.27
CA ALA A 95 3.88 -10.78 5.71
C ALA A 95 4.03 -12.26 5.31
N ALA A 96 3.01 -13.09 5.57
CA ALA A 96 3.01 -14.50 5.19
C ALA A 96 3.16 -14.67 3.67
N ARG A 97 2.41 -13.91 2.86
CA ARG A 97 2.53 -13.96 1.39
C ARG A 97 3.92 -13.53 0.91
N ALA A 98 4.54 -12.57 1.58
CA ALA A 98 5.89 -12.13 1.25
C ALA A 98 6.94 -13.20 1.57
N GLU A 99 6.75 -13.96 2.67
CA GLU A 99 7.58 -15.12 3.00
C GLU A 99 7.41 -16.24 1.96
N ASP A 100 6.18 -16.63 1.64
CA ASP A 100 5.89 -17.63 0.60
C ASP A 100 6.51 -17.25 -0.75
N ALA A 101 6.42 -15.98 -1.13
CA ALA A 101 7.02 -15.48 -2.37
C ALA A 101 8.56 -15.51 -2.35
N ARG A 102 9.19 -15.26 -1.20
CA ARG A 102 10.64 -15.37 -1.04
C ARG A 102 11.10 -16.83 -1.16
N ASP A 103 10.38 -17.74 -0.54
CA ASP A 103 10.68 -19.18 -0.62
C ASP A 103 10.52 -19.69 -2.05
N GLY A 104 9.43 -19.30 -2.72
CA GLY A 104 9.22 -19.60 -4.13
C GLY A 104 10.33 -19.04 -5.04
N LEU A 105 10.78 -17.81 -4.79
CA LEU A 105 11.90 -17.21 -5.52
C LEU A 105 13.20 -17.99 -5.27
N ALA A 106 13.50 -18.37 -4.03
CA ALA A 106 14.70 -19.14 -3.70
C ALA A 106 14.73 -20.49 -4.44
N LEU A 107 13.60 -21.20 -4.47
CA LEU A 107 13.46 -22.44 -5.23
C LEU A 107 13.66 -22.21 -6.74
N ALA A 108 13.05 -21.16 -7.30
CA ALA A 108 13.21 -20.82 -8.70
C ALA A 108 14.66 -20.48 -9.07
N LEU A 109 15.38 -19.75 -8.22
CA LEU A 109 16.80 -19.44 -8.41
C LEU A 109 17.67 -20.70 -8.38
N LEU A 110 17.40 -21.62 -7.46
CA LEU A 110 18.12 -22.90 -7.37
C LEU A 110 17.87 -23.77 -8.60
N ALA A 111 16.61 -23.89 -9.04
CA ALA A 111 16.26 -24.61 -10.26
C ALA A 111 16.93 -23.98 -11.49
N ASN A 112 16.95 -22.65 -11.58
CA ASN A 112 17.60 -21.95 -12.67
C ASN A 112 19.12 -22.19 -12.68
N ALA A 113 19.77 -22.16 -11.52
CA ALA A 113 21.19 -22.48 -11.38
C ALA A 113 21.51 -23.92 -11.85
N ALA A 114 20.66 -24.89 -11.48
CA ALA A 114 20.80 -26.28 -11.93
C ALA A 114 20.68 -26.39 -13.46
N LEU A 115 19.65 -25.78 -14.06
CA LEU A 115 19.46 -25.77 -15.52
C LEU A 115 20.64 -25.11 -16.24
N ARG A 116 21.19 -24.02 -15.70
CA ARG A 116 22.38 -23.36 -16.26
C ARG A 116 23.60 -24.26 -16.19
N ALA A 117 23.79 -25.00 -15.10
CA ALA A 117 24.88 -25.95 -14.96
C ALA A 117 24.77 -27.11 -15.98
N GLU A 118 23.56 -27.64 -16.18
CA GLU A 118 23.27 -28.66 -17.20
C GLU A 118 23.51 -28.14 -18.61
N ALA A 119 23.00 -26.94 -18.93
CA ALA A 119 23.24 -26.30 -20.22
C ALA A 119 24.74 -26.13 -20.49
N ALA A 120 25.51 -25.64 -19.51
CA ALA A 120 26.95 -25.51 -19.63
C ALA A 120 27.66 -26.86 -19.85
N ALA A 121 27.21 -27.93 -19.17
CA ALA A 121 27.73 -29.27 -19.38
C ALA A 121 27.46 -29.79 -20.81
N LEU A 122 26.24 -29.60 -21.31
CA LEU A 122 25.87 -29.96 -22.68
C LEU A 122 26.66 -29.16 -23.71
N SER A 123 26.82 -27.85 -23.52
CA SER A 123 27.64 -27.00 -24.38
C SER A 123 29.09 -27.48 -24.43
N ARG A 124 29.69 -27.86 -23.29
CA ARG A 124 31.04 -28.46 -23.27
C ARG A 124 31.11 -29.76 -24.06
N ARG A 125 30.12 -30.65 -23.91
CA ARG A 125 30.05 -31.93 -24.65
C ARG A 125 29.91 -31.69 -26.16
N LEU A 126 29.07 -30.73 -26.57
CA LEU A 126 28.89 -30.35 -27.96
C LEU A 126 30.19 -29.78 -28.54
N ALA A 127 30.87 -28.89 -27.83
CA ALA A 127 32.15 -28.33 -28.26
C ALA A 127 33.22 -29.42 -28.41
N ALA A 128 33.28 -30.37 -27.47
CA ALA A 128 34.18 -31.52 -27.56
C ALA A 128 33.85 -32.39 -28.78
N ALA A 129 32.57 -32.68 -29.04
CA ALA A 129 32.15 -33.43 -30.23
C ALA A 129 32.50 -32.70 -31.53
N ARG A 130 32.27 -31.38 -31.61
CA ARG A 130 32.67 -30.55 -32.76
C ARG A 130 34.18 -30.61 -33.00
N ARG A 131 34.99 -30.45 -31.94
CA ARG A 131 36.46 -30.58 -32.03
C ARG A 131 36.87 -31.97 -32.53
N ALA A 132 36.25 -33.03 -32.02
CA ALA A 132 36.52 -34.39 -32.47
C ALA A 132 36.19 -34.59 -33.95
N LEU A 133 35.07 -34.04 -34.44
CA LEU A 133 34.71 -34.07 -35.86
C LEU A 133 35.73 -33.32 -36.73
N VAL A 134 36.21 -32.16 -36.30
CA VAL A 134 37.26 -31.41 -37.03
C VAL A 134 38.55 -32.22 -37.09
N LEU A 135 38.96 -32.86 -35.99
CA LEU A 135 40.15 -33.70 -35.96
C LEU A 135 40.00 -34.93 -36.87
N LEU A 136 38.85 -35.62 -36.81
CA LEU A 136 38.55 -36.72 -37.72
C LEU A 136 38.57 -36.26 -39.18
N GLY A 137 37.92 -35.14 -39.49
CA GLY A 137 37.95 -34.53 -40.83
C GLY A 137 39.36 -34.26 -41.32
N ARG A 138 40.27 -33.79 -40.46
CA ARG A 138 41.69 -33.64 -40.79
C ARG A 138 42.40 -34.96 -41.03
N VAL A 139 42.10 -36.00 -40.26
CA VAL A 139 42.68 -37.34 -40.46
C VAL A 139 42.21 -37.94 -41.79
N TYR A 140 40.92 -37.83 -42.10
CA TYR A 140 40.37 -38.31 -43.37
C TYR A 140 40.86 -37.46 -44.56
N ALA A 141 40.85 -36.13 -44.46
CA ALA A 141 41.42 -35.26 -45.50
C ALA A 141 42.94 -35.41 -45.61
N GLY A 142 43.65 -35.77 -44.53
CA GLY A 142 45.08 -36.09 -44.56
C GLY A 142 45.38 -37.42 -45.23
N ALA A 143 44.48 -38.40 -45.11
CA ALA A 143 44.53 -39.63 -45.90
C ALA A 143 44.30 -39.34 -47.40
N ASP A 144 43.46 -38.36 -47.73
CA ASP A 144 43.26 -37.86 -49.09
C ASP A 144 44.40 -36.91 -49.56
N ALA A 145 45.07 -36.18 -48.66
CA ALA A 145 46.18 -35.28 -49.00
C ALA A 145 47.53 -36.01 -49.19
N VAL A 146 47.69 -37.21 -48.63
CA VAL A 146 48.70 -38.18 -49.10
C VAL A 146 48.41 -38.59 -50.56
N ALA A 147 47.17 -38.42 -51.04
CA ALA A 147 46.79 -38.58 -52.44
C ALA A 147 46.69 -37.26 -53.24
N SER A 148 46.69 -36.08 -52.62
CA SER A 148 46.56 -34.79 -53.33
C SER A 148 47.15 -33.62 -52.54
N VAL A 149 48.31 -33.17 -52.99
CA VAL A 149 48.91 -31.86 -52.68
C VAL A 149 48.11 -30.81 -53.43
N ASP A 150 47.36 -29.94 -52.71
CA ASP A 150 47.19 -28.49 -52.97
C ASP A 150 45.92 -27.89 -52.29
N GLY A 151 46.13 -26.86 -51.45
CA GLY A 151 45.29 -25.64 -51.46
C GLY A 151 44.13 -25.45 -50.48
N ASP A 152 44.42 -24.71 -49.38
CA ASP A 152 43.60 -23.77 -48.60
C ASP A 152 42.26 -24.16 -47.93
N CYS A 153 42.19 -23.95 -46.61
CA CYS A 153 40.96 -24.00 -45.81
C CYS A 153 40.91 -22.86 -44.77
N CYS A 154 40.09 -21.85 -45.03
CA CYS A 154 39.79 -20.75 -44.13
C CYS A 154 38.44 -20.99 -43.42
N LEU A 155 38.41 -21.59 -42.23
CA LEU A 155 37.18 -21.69 -41.41
C LEU A 155 37.53 -21.52 -39.92
N GLY A 156 37.33 -20.31 -39.39
CA GLY A 156 37.58 -20.02 -37.97
C GLY A 156 36.81 -18.84 -37.36
N SER A 157 35.91 -18.18 -38.09
CA SER A 157 35.35 -16.89 -37.62
C SER A 157 34.02 -16.98 -36.86
N THR A 158 33.25 -18.06 -36.98
CA THR A 158 31.87 -18.10 -36.45
C THR A 158 31.75 -18.63 -35.02
N ASP A 159 32.74 -19.37 -34.52
CA ASP A 159 32.68 -19.95 -33.17
C ASP A 159 32.92 -18.92 -32.05
N ILE A 160 33.67 -17.84 -32.33
CA ILE A 160 33.99 -16.78 -31.35
C ILE A 160 32.77 -15.92 -31.04
N GLU A 161 31.89 -15.69 -32.02
CA GLU A 161 30.69 -14.85 -31.85
C GLU A 161 29.64 -15.53 -30.98
N ILE A 162 29.51 -16.86 -31.09
CA ILE A 162 28.55 -17.64 -30.29
C ILE A 162 28.99 -17.70 -28.82
N GLU A 163 30.28 -17.90 -28.53
CA GLU A 163 30.79 -17.87 -27.16
C GLU A 163 30.66 -16.49 -26.51
N LYS A 164 30.90 -15.41 -27.26
CA LYS A 164 30.69 -14.03 -26.78
C LYS A 164 29.21 -13.74 -26.47
N MET A 165 28.29 -14.23 -27.30
CA MET A 165 26.85 -14.07 -27.09
C MET A 165 26.37 -14.80 -25.83
N LEU A 166 26.86 -16.04 -25.62
CA LEU A 166 26.56 -16.80 -24.40
C LEU A 166 27.13 -16.15 -23.14
N ALA A 167 28.34 -15.59 -23.20
CA ALA A 167 28.94 -14.86 -22.08
C ALA A 167 28.15 -13.58 -21.72
N SER A 168 27.61 -12.86 -22.71
CA SER A 168 26.78 -11.65 -22.45
C SER A 168 25.41 -11.95 -21.85
N LEU A 169 24.90 -13.18 -21.98
CA LEU A 169 23.63 -13.61 -21.40
C LEU A 169 23.75 -14.09 -19.94
N ILE A 170 24.99 -14.26 -19.46
CA ILE A 170 25.34 -14.77 -18.13
C ILE A 170 25.68 -13.64 -17.14
N ALA A 171 26.01 -12.43 -17.63
CA ALA A 171 26.27 -11.23 -16.82
C ALA A 171 24.96 -10.49 -16.45
#